data_AF-A0A7X7PKV8-F1
#
_entry.id   AF-A0A7X7PKV8-F1
#
_cell.length_a   1.000
_cell.length_b   1.000
_cell.length_c   1.000
_cell.angle_alpha   90.00
_cell.angle_beta   90.00
_cell.angle_gamma   90.00
#
_symmetry.space_group_name_H-M   'P 1'
#
loop_
_entity.id
_entity.type
_entity.pdbx_description
1 polymer ?
#
loop_
_entity_poly.entity_id
_entity_poly.type
_entity_poly.pdbx_seq_one_letter_code
_entity_poly.pdbx_strand_id
1 'polypeptide(L)'
;MSTAGSSRDWASRMGGKPTTGPGVSLPPGMAEPLHDTAEVDEYVTQTTLKEDQLLEAIQRRRAIIAGIRSGVELQRCLTMLAALGEPESFASRIAYLEKRVHRAGCKRPSLFGGFRLGTAREERELRDLVKRRDTAVTLRERVTLLQQDPGALVRHFEMETSRLEVRLRTLRERRRAKST
;
A
#
# COMPACT_ATOMS: atom_id res chain seq x y z
N MET A 1 19.90 -34.67 -40.69
CA MET A 1 20.22 -34.79 -39.25
C MET A 1 20.45 -33.39 -38.70
N SER A 2 19.67 -32.99 -37.67
CA SER A 2 19.85 -31.92 -36.65
C SER A 2 19.96 -30.44 -37.10
N THR A 3 18.93 -29.58 -36.96
CA THR A 3 18.49 -28.70 -35.83
C THR A 3 19.53 -27.63 -35.38
N ALA A 4 19.31 -26.33 -35.69
CA ALA A 4 18.75 -25.26 -34.84
C ALA A 4 19.77 -24.65 -33.83
N GLY A 5 19.88 -23.34 -33.58
CA GLY A 5 19.06 -22.19 -33.96
C GLY A 5 19.86 -20.87 -33.84
N SER A 6 19.48 -19.92 -34.70
CA SER A 6 20.14 -18.64 -34.95
C SER A 6 19.65 -17.56 -33.97
N SER A 7 20.61 -16.85 -33.38
CA SER A 7 20.41 -15.62 -32.63
C SER A 7 20.22 -14.46 -33.62
N ARG A 8 18.99 -13.93 -33.72
CA ARG A 8 18.63 -12.53 -34.05
C ARG A 8 17.19 -12.46 -34.52
N ASP A 9 16.29 -12.05 -33.62
CA ASP A 9 14.96 -11.56 -34.05
C ASP A 9 14.34 -10.64 -32.99
N TRP A 10 14.97 -9.47 -32.77
CA TRP A 10 14.44 -8.43 -31.89
C TRP A 10 14.06 -7.14 -32.62
N ALA A 11 14.45 -7.00 -33.89
CA ALA A 11 14.30 -5.75 -34.65
C ALA A 11 12.97 -5.59 -35.41
N SER A 12 12.10 -6.61 -35.40
CA SER A 12 10.87 -6.63 -36.22
C SER A 12 9.61 -6.10 -35.51
N ARG A 13 9.72 -5.51 -34.31
CA ARG A 13 8.54 -5.01 -33.54
C ARG A 13 8.37 -3.50 -33.45
N MET A 14 9.26 -2.71 -34.05
CA MET A 14 9.17 -1.23 -34.00
C MET A 14 9.06 -0.66 -35.42
N GLY A 15 7.84 -0.49 -35.92
CA GLY A 15 7.58 0.11 -37.23
C GLY A 15 6.17 0.68 -37.40
N GLY A 16 5.98 1.94 -36.97
CA GLY A 16 4.99 2.93 -37.46
C GLY A 16 3.52 2.77 -37.01
N LYS A 17 2.68 3.80 -36.86
CA LYS A 17 2.73 5.28 -36.89
C LYS A 17 1.46 5.79 -36.15
N PRO A 18 1.38 7.07 -35.75
CA PRO A 18 0.45 7.57 -34.73
C PRO A 18 -0.92 7.98 -35.30
N THR A 19 -1.98 7.75 -34.53
CA THR A 19 -3.27 8.44 -34.66
C THR A 19 -3.76 8.85 -33.27
N THR A 20 -4.08 10.13 -33.19
CA THR A 20 -4.57 10.88 -32.03
C THR A 20 -5.83 10.27 -31.41
N GLY A 21 -5.72 9.91 -30.12
CA GLY A 21 -6.80 9.72 -29.15
C GLY A 21 -6.46 10.52 -27.89
N PRO A 22 -7.42 10.86 -27.00
CA PRO A 22 -7.39 12.04 -26.14
C PRO A 22 -6.26 12.02 -25.12
N GLY A 23 -5.13 12.55 -25.57
CA GLY A 23 -4.12 13.24 -24.79
C GLY A 23 -3.99 14.64 -25.37
N VAL A 24 -3.97 15.64 -24.50
CA VAL A 24 -3.04 16.74 -24.68
C VAL A 24 -2.05 16.58 -23.54
N SER A 25 -1.05 15.73 -23.75
CA SER A 25 0.13 15.67 -22.89
C SER A 25 0.90 16.99 -23.05
N LEU A 26 1.23 17.63 -21.93
CA LEU A 26 1.97 18.89 -21.89
C LEU A 26 3.37 18.72 -22.53
N PRO A 27 3.90 19.80 -23.15
CA PRO A 27 5.20 19.78 -23.82
C PRO A 27 6.37 19.51 -22.86
N PRO A 28 7.52 19.05 -23.37
CA PRO A 28 8.65 18.62 -22.55
C PRO A 28 9.26 19.80 -21.80
N GLY A 29 9.21 19.76 -20.46
CA GLY A 29 9.70 20.82 -19.56
C GLY A 29 8.81 21.07 -18.35
N MET A 30 7.57 20.59 -18.37
CA MET A 30 6.68 20.57 -17.20
C MET A 30 6.56 19.15 -16.68
N ALA A 31 7.14 18.87 -15.51
CA ALA A 31 6.82 17.66 -14.77
C ALA A 31 5.44 17.84 -14.13
N GLU A 32 4.56 16.87 -14.38
CA GLU A 32 3.25 16.75 -13.74
C GLU A 32 3.42 16.72 -12.20
N PRO A 33 2.52 17.34 -11.43
CA PRO A 33 2.56 17.22 -9.98
C PRO A 33 2.43 15.73 -9.63
N LEU A 34 3.39 15.21 -8.85
CA LEU A 34 3.38 13.85 -8.32
C LEU A 34 2.02 13.56 -7.69
N HIS A 35 1.21 12.74 -8.36
CA HIS A 35 0.06 12.12 -7.75
C HIS A 35 0.55 10.97 -6.87
N ASP A 36 0.14 10.98 -5.59
CA ASP A 36 0.43 9.95 -4.62
C ASP A 36 0.03 8.56 -5.15
N THR A 37 1.02 7.78 -5.54
CA THR A 37 0.84 6.43 -6.11
C THR A 37 0.20 5.45 -5.12
N ALA A 38 0.22 5.78 -3.82
CA ALA A 38 -0.40 4.98 -2.78
C ALA A 38 -1.95 4.98 -2.85
N GLU A 39 -2.56 6.13 -3.14
CA GLU A 39 -4.03 6.23 -3.27
C GLU A 39 -4.50 5.62 -4.59
N VAL A 40 -3.70 5.73 -5.64
CA VAL A 40 -4.00 5.15 -6.96
C VAL A 40 -3.96 3.62 -6.92
N ASP A 41 -3.02 3.01 -6.20
CA ASP A 41 -2.95 1.55 -6.06
C ASP A 41 -4.12 0.98 -5.25
N GLU A 42 -4.58 1.68 -4.21
CA GLU A 42 -5.77 1.27 -3.47
C GLU A 42 -7.06 1.45 -4.30
N TYR A 43 -7.13 2.47 -5.15
CA TYR A 43 -8.24 2.66 -6.11
C TYR A 43 -8.24 1.63 -7.24
N VAL A 44 -7.08 1.33 -7.84
CA VAL A 44 -6.95 0.37 -8.94
C VAL A 44 -7.23 -1.05 -8.46
N THR A 45 -6.76 -1.43 -7.27
CA THR A 45 -7.11 -2.73 -6.67
C THR A 45 -8.62 -2.85 -6.39
N GLN A 46 -9.28 -1.77 -5.95
CA GLN A 46 -10.74 -1.75 -5.76
C GLN A 46 -11.54 -1.95 -7.07
N THR A 47 -11.01 -1.57 -8.23
CA THR A 47 -11.69 -1.78 -9.52
C THR A 47 -11.77 -3.25 -9.95
N THR A 48 -10.93 -4.13 -9.38
CA THR A 48 -10.85 -5.56 -9.70
C THR A 48 -11.68 -6.46 -8.77
N LEU A 49 -12.29 -5.88 -7.72
CA LEU A 49 -12.97 -6.65 -6.69
C LEU A 49 -14.24 -7.33 -7.23
N LYS A 50 -14.39 -8.61 -6.86
CA LYS A 50 -15.61 -9.38 -7.11
C LYS A 50 -16.75 -8.89 -6.22
N GLU A 51 -17.99 -9.24 -6.57
CA GLU A 51 -19.18 -8.82 -5.81
C GLU A 51 -19.09 -9.16 -4.32
N ASP A 52 -18.59 -10.36 -3.97
CA ASP A 52 -18.45 -10.78 -2.57
C ASP A 52 -17.42 -9.94 -1.81
N GLN A 53 -16.31 -9.58 -2.47
CA GLN A 53 -15.28 -8.72 -1.88
C GLN A 53 -15.78 -7.28 -1.70
N LEU A 54 -16.61 -6.77 -2.61
CA LEU A 54 -17.26 -5.48 -2.48
C LEU A 54 -18.26 -5.46 -1.32
N LEU A 55 -19.05 -6.54 -1.15
CA LEU A 55 -19.96 -6.69 -0.02
C LEU A 55 -19.21 -6.70 1.31
N GLU A 56 -18.15 -7.50 1.40
CA GLU A 56 -17.30 -7.55 2.58
C GLU A 56 -16.67 -6.18 2.87
N ALA A 57 -16.19 -5.49 1.84
CA ALA A 57 -15.65 -4.14 1.97
C ALA A 57 -16.69 -3.17 2.56
N ILE A 58 -17.91 -3.14 2.02
CA ILE A 58 -19.00 -2.29 2.52
C ILE A 58 -19.32 -2.60 3.98
N GLN A 59 -19.46 -3.89 4.33
CA GLN A 59 -19.74 -4.31 5.71
C GLN A 59 -18.64 -3.87 6.67
N ARG A 60 -17.37 -4.03 6.30
CA ARG A 60 -16.23 -3.56 7.10
C ARG A 60 -16.26 -2.05 7.31
N ARG A 61 -16.54 -1.26 6.27
CA ARG A 61 -16.62 0.22 6.41
C ARG A 61 -17.79 0.64 7.30
N ARG A 62 -18.96 -0.01 7.17
CA ARG A 62 -20.11 0.24 8.06
C ARG A 62 -19.81 -0.09 9.53
N ALA A 63 -19.11 -1.19 9.78
CA ALA A 63 -18.68 -1.56 11.13
C ALA A 63 -17.71 -0.51 11.72
N ILE A 64 -16.77 0.01 10.91
CA ILE A 64 -15.88 1.10 11.32
C ILE A 64 -16.69 2.37 11.66
N ILE A 65 -17.63 2.78 10.80
CA ILE A 65 -18.49 3.94 11.06
C ILE A 65 -19.25 3.78 12.39
N ALA A 66 -19.83 2.61 12.64
CA ALA A 66 -20.52 2.33 13.90
C ALA A 66 -19.56 2.38 15.10
N GLY A 67 -18.34 1.86 14.95
CA GLY A 67 -17.28 1.94 15.95
C GLY A 67 -16.84 3.37 16.25
N ILE A 68 -16.75 4.24 15.23
CA ILE A 68 -16.41 5.66 15.41
C ILE A 68 -17.54 6.37 16.16
N ARG A 69 -18.79 6.18 15.73
CA ARG A 69 -19.97 6.82 16.35
C ARG A 69 -20.17 6.42 17.81
N SER A 70 -19.79 5.20 18.17
CA SER A 70 -19.87 4.68 19.55
C SER A 70 -18.62 4.96 20.39
N GLY A 71 -17.57 5.59 19.82
CA GLY A 71 -16.29 5.83 20.50
C GLY A 71 -15.41 4.59 20.68
N VAL A 72 -15.91 3.39 20.34
CA VAL A 72 -15.19 2.11 20.44
C VAL A 72 -13.92 2.10 19.58
N GLU A 73 -13.98 2.74 18.40
CA GLU A 73 -12.83 2.77 17.49
C GLU A 73 -11.67 3.59 18.07
N LEU A 74 -11.96 4.69 18.78
CA LEU A 74 -10.93 5.47 19.47
C LEU A 74 -10.28 4.62 20.58
N GLN A 75 -11.08 3.97 21.41
CA GLN A 75 -10.58 3.12 22.48
C GLN A 75 -9.73 1.97 21.93
N ARG A 76 -10.16 1.35 20.82
CA ARG A 76 -9.41 0.30 20.13
C ARG A 76 -8.05 0.80 19.63
N CYS A 77 -8.00 2.00 19.03
CA CYS A 77 -6.73 2.56 18.58
C CYS A 77 -5.78 2.83 19.76
N LEU A 78 -6.31 3.34 20.88
CA LEU A 78 -5.53 3.56 22.10
C LEU A 78 -5.01 2.25 22.72
N THR A 79 -5.83 1.19 22.77
CA THR A 79 -5.38 -0.11 23.30
C THR A 79 -4.32 -0.76 22.41
N MET A 80 -4.46 -0.63 21.08
CA MET A 80 -3.45 -1.09 20.14
C MET A 80 -2.14 -0.32 20.28
N LEU A 81 -2.20 1.01 20.45
CA LEU A 81 -1.00 1.82 20.72
C LEU A 81 -0.31 1.42 22.02
N ALA A 82 -1.07 1.20 23.10
CA ALA A 82 -0.53 0.74 24.37
C ALA A 82 0.17 -0.64 24.23
N ALA A 83 -0.38 -1.53 23.41
CA ALA A 83 0.22 -2.85 23.15
C ALA A 83 1.50 -2.79 22.31
N LEU A 84 1.66 -1.78 21.44
CA LEU A 84 2.88 -1.59 20.64
C LEU A 84 4.06 -1.08 21.47
N GLY A 85 3.81 -0.41 22.59
CA GLY A 85 4.82 0.17 23.47
C GLY A 85 5.37 1.51 22.98
N GLU A 86 6.25 2.12 23.79
CA GLU A 86 6.78 3.45 23.52
C GLU A 86 7.77 3.46 22.33
N PRO A 87 7.67 4.44 21.40
CA PRO A 87 8.52 4.52 20.21
C PRO A 87 9.99 4.76 20.56
N GLU A 88 10.25 5.44 21.68
CA GLU A 88 11.60 5.70 22.19
C GLU A 88 12.34 4.41 22.54
N SER A 89 11.60 3.34 22.85
CA SER A 89 12.18 2.01 23.13
C SER A 89 12.76 1.33 21.89
N PHE A 90 12.30 1.71 20.69
CA PHE A 90 12.70 1.06 19.44
C PHE A 90 13.64 1.90 18.58
N ALA A 91 13.61 3.24 18.70
CA ALA A 91 14.40 4.12 17.82
C ALA A 91 15.92 3.87 17.90
N SER A 92 16.46 3.73 19.12
CA SER A 92 17.88 3.42 19.35
C SER A 92 18.27 2.03 18.81
N ARG A 93 17.36 1.05 18.96
CA ARG A 93 17.55 -0.32 18.49
C ARG A 93 17.48 -0.42 16.97
N ILE A 94 16.53 0.28 16.34
CA ILE A 94 16.41 0.41 14.88
C ILE A 94 17.70 1.03 14.33
N ALA A 95 18.12 2.19 14.84
CA ALA A 95 19.34 2.86 14.37
C ALA A 95 20.60 1.98 14.53
N TYR A 96 20.68 1.18 15.60
CA TYR A 96 21.76 0.21 15.80
C TYR A 96 21.72 -0.92 14.75
N LEU A 97 20.54 -1.52 14.53
CA LEU A 97 20.38 -2.61 13.57
C LEU A 97 20.57 -2.14 12.13
N GLU A 98 20.06 -0.96 11.76
CA GLU A 98 20.31 -0.32 10.47
C GLU A 98 21.80 -0.14 10.22
N LYS A 99 22.55 0.40 11.20
CA LYS A 99 24.01 0.50 11.09
C LYS A 99 24.67 -0.85 10.88
N ARG A 100 24.17 -1.93 11.49
CA ARG A 100 24.75 -3.27 11.35
C ARG A 100 24.38 -3.95 10.03
N VAL A 101 23.12 -3.88 9.62
CA VAL A 101 22.61 -4.44 8.37
C VAL A 101 23.16 -3.69 7.16
N HIS A 102 23.24 -2.36 7.20
CA HIS A 102 23.78 -1.56 6.08
C HIS A 102 25.31 -1.51 6.03
N ARG A 103 26.02 -1.70 7.16
CA ARG A 103 27.48 -1.93 7.14
C ARG A 103 27.85 -3.33 6.68
N ALA A 104 26.93 -4.28 6.78
CA ALA A 104 27.05 -5.58 6.14
C ALA A 104 26.93 -5.43 4.62
N GLY A 105 28.07 -5.26 3.95
CA GLY A 105 28.14 -4.93 2.53
C GLY A 105 29.14 -3.81 2.22
N CYS A 106 29.52 -3.01 3.23
CA CYS A 106 30.74 -2.22 3.14
C CYS A 106 31.91 -3.20 3.12
N LYS A 107 32.60 -3.28 1.97
CA LYS A 107 33.83 -4.06 1.79
C LYS A 107 34.88 -3.64 2.83
N ARG A 108 34.87 -4.25 4.01
CA ARG A 108 36.09 -4.32 4.83
C ARG A 108 36.98 -5.35 4.14
N PRO A 109 38.22 -5.01 3.76
CA PRO A 109 39.15 -6.00 3.23
C PRO A 109 39.46 -6.99 4.36
N SER A 110 38.77 -8.14 4.38
CA SER A 110 39.15 -9.25 5.25
C SER A 110 40.18 -10.09 4.50
N LEU A 111 41.36 -10.29 5.10
CA LEU A 111 42.42 -11.16 4.57
C LEU A 111 42.03 -12.65 4.54
N PHE A 112 40.88 -13.02 5.11
CA PHE A 112 40.33 -14.38 5.10
C PHE A 112 38.83 -14.30 4.76
N GLY A 113 38.45 -14.88 3.63
CA GLY A 113 37.15 -14.74 3.00
C GLY A 113 35.97 -15.18 3.87
N GLY A 114 35.27 -14.20 4.44
CA GLY A 114 34.02 -14.41 5.16
C GLY A 114 33.28 -13.09 5.32
N PHE A 115 32.46 -12.73 4.34
CA PHE A 115 31.57 -11.57 4.42
C PHE A 115 30.53 -11.82 5.52
N ARG A 116 30.63 -11.11 6.64
CA ARG A 116 29.56 -11.12 7.65
C ARG A 116 28.48 -10.15 7.19
N LEU A 117 27.52 -10.67 6.43
CA LEU A 117 26.19 -10.09 6.32
C LEU A 117 25.61 -9.86 7.73
N GLY A 118 24.71 -8.89 7.89
CA GLY A 118 23.86 -8.83 9.06
C GLY A 118 23.19 -10.19 9.15
N THR A 119 23.16 -10.81 10.34
CA THR A 119 22.60 -12.16 10.40
C THR A 119 21.15 -12.10 9.94
N ALA A 120 20.63 -13.12 9.24
CA ALA A 120 19.23 -13.14 8.79
C ALA A 120 18.23 -12.86 9.95
N ARG A 121 18.66 -13.12 11.20
CA ARG A 121 17.95 -12.76 12.42
C ARG A 121 17.88 -11.24 12.66
N GLU A 122 18.98 -10.51 12.47
CA GLU A 122 19.04 -9.05 12.63
C GLU A 122 18.22 -8.32 11.57
N GLU A 123 18.21 -8.81 10.33
CA GLU A 123 17.37 -8.25 9.26
C GLU A 123 15.86 -8.49 9.51
N ARG A 124 15.50 -9.63 10.11
CA ARG A 124 14.12 -9.89 10.53
C ARG A 124 13.73 -8.97 11.67
N GLU A 125 14.57 -8.87 12.69
CA GLU A 125 14.34 -7.98 13.84
C GLU A 125 14.18 -6.52 13.39
N LEU A 126 15.05 -6.04 12.48
CA LEU A 126 14.93 -4.69 11.94
C LEU A 126 13.60 -4.48 11.22
N ARG A 127 13.20 -5.39 10.33
CA ARG A 127 11.92 -5.30 9.61
C ARG A 127 10.73 -5.30 10.56
N ASP A 128 10.75 -6.13 11.59
CA ASP A 128 9.66 -6.21 12.56
C ASP A 128 9.55 -4.93 13.39
N LEU A 129 10.68 -4.35 13.82
CA LEU A 129 10.71 -3.09 14.54
C LEU A 129 10.25 -1.90 13.68
N VAL A 130 10.68 -1.86 12.42
CA VAL A 130 10.23 -0.85 11.45
C VAL A 130 8.72 -0.94 11.23
N LYS A 131 8.19 -2.16 11.01
CA LYS A 131 6.74 -2.37 10.90
C LYS A 131 5.99 -1.88 12.14
N ARG A 132 6.47 -2.21 13.35
CA ARG A 132 5.85 -1.75 14.60
C ARG A 132 5.83 -0.22 14.69
N ARG A 133 6.95 0.43 14.37
CA ARG A 133 7.05 1.89 14.32
C ARG A 133 6.01 2.47 13.35
N ASP A 134 5.96 1.99 12.13
CA ASP A 134 5.07 2.52 11.09
C ASP A 134 3.59 2.28 11.46
N THR A 135 3.27 1.13 12.07
CA THR A 135 1.93 0.91 12.63
C THR A 135 1.59 1.84 13.79
N ALA A 136 2.55 2.18 14.65
CA ALA A 136 2.31 3.12 15.74
C ALA A 136 2.09 4.55 15.24
N VAL A 137 2.81 4.97 14.20
CA VAL A 137 2.62 6.29 13.56
C VAL A 137 1.21 6.40 12.97
N THR A 138 0.82 5.43 12.15
CA THR A 138 -0.52 5.42 11.52
C THR A 138 -1.65 5.37 12.54
N LEU A 139 -1.50 4.59 13.63
CA LEU A 139 -2.49 4.57 14.71
C LEU A 139 -2.56 5.90 15.47
N ARG A 140 -1.43 6.60 15.70
CA ARG A 140 -1.41 7.92 16.34
C ARG A 140 -2.11 8.96 15.49
N GLU A 141 -1.81 9.01 14.19
CA GLU A 141 -2.51 9.88 13.23
C GLU A 141 -4.02 9.61 13.23
N ARG A 142 -4.41 8.33 13.30
CA ARG A 142 -5.83 7.97 13.38
C ARG A 142 -6.47 8.41 14.69
N VAL A 143 -5.77 8.29 15.82
CA VAL A 143 -6.23 8.77 17.13
C VAL A 143 -6.40 10.29 17.12
N THR A 144 -5.44 11.04 16.58
CA THR A 144 -5.54 12.51 16.52
C THR A 144 -6.72 12.94 15.66
N LEU A 145 -6.94 12.32 14.50
CA LEU A 145 -8.10 12.60 13.66
C LEU A 145 -9.42 12.27 14.36
N LEU A 146 -9.50 11.12 15.05
CA LEU A 146 -10.69 10.72 15.82
C LEU A 146 -10.99 11.65 17.00
N GLN A 147 -9.97 12.24 17.61
CA GLN A 147 -10.12 13.21 18.70
C GLN A 147 -10.53 14.61 18.19
N GLN A 148 -10.05 15.01 17.01
CA GLN A 148 -10.30 16.35 16.45
C GLN A 148 -11.66 16.46 15.76
N ASP A 149 -11.95 15.59 14.79
CA ASP A 149 -13.23 15.59 14.06
C ASP A 149 -13.62 14.16 13.66
N PRO A 150 -14.24 13.39 14.58
CA PRO A 150 -14.75 12.06 14.25
C PRO A 150 -15.85 12.13 13.18
N GLY A 151 -16.55 13.26 13.06
CA GLY A 151 -17.59 13.48 12.05
C GLY A 151 -17.03 13.53 10.63
N ALA A 152 -15.87 14.15 10.41
CA ALA A 152 -15.19 14.15 9.12
C ALA A 152 -14.84 12.74 8.65
N LEU A 153 -14.29 11.92 9.54
CA LEU A 153 -13.96 10.52 9.23
C LEU A 153 -15.21 9.71 8.89
N VAL A 154 -16.31 9.90 9.64
CA VAL A 154 -17.59 9.25 9.32
C VAL A 154 -18.07 9.66 7.93
N ARG A 155 -18.10 10.96 7.60
CA ARG A 155 -18.52 11.46 6.28
C ARG A 155 -17.66 10.88 5.15
N HIS A 156 -16.36 10.77 5.37
CA HIS A 156 -15.43 10.15 4.41
C HIS A 156 -15.81 8.68 4.15
N PHE A 157 -15.96 7.87 5.20
CA PHE A 157 -16.34 6.47 5.05
C PHE A 157 -17.75 6.30 4.48
N GLU A 158 -18.69 7.19 4.79
CA GLU A 158 -20.03 7.19 4.20
C GLU A 158 -19.98 7.46 2.69
N MET A 159 -19.15 8.39 2.25
CA MET A 159 -18.92 8.64 0.82
C MET A 159 -18.32 7.41 0.13
N GLU A 160 -17.30 6.77 0.73
CA GLU A 160 -16.71 5.54 0.19
C GLU A 160 -17.73 4.40 0.10
N THR A 161 -18.50 4.15 1.16
CA THR A 161 -19.53 3.10 1.15
C THR A 161 -20.57 3.35 0.06
N SER A 162 -21.00 4.59 -0.12
CA SER A 162 -21.93 4.98 -1.18
C SER A 162 -21.35 4.66 -2.57
N ARG A 163 -20.07 4.97 -2.81
CA ARG A 163 -19.38 4.65 -4.08
C ARG A 163 -19.31 3.14 -4.32
N LEU A 164 -18.94 2.37 -3.29
CA LEU A 164 -18.88 0.90 -3.38
C LEU A 164 -20.26 0.27 -3.64
N GLU A 165 -21.31 0.81 -3.02
CA GLU A 165 -22.68 0.36 -3.24
C GLU A 165 -23.17 0.61 -4.67
N VAL A 166 -22.91 1.80 -5.21
CA VAL A 166 -23.22 2.11 -6.61
C VAL A 166 -22.49 1.12 -7.52
N ARG A 167 -21.21 0.86 -7.27
CA ARG A 167 -20.45 -0.11 -8.06
C ARG A 167 -21.05 -1.51 -7.98
N LEU A 168 -21.40 -1.99 -6.80
CA LEU A 168 -22.03 -3.30 -6.61
C LEU A 168 -23.36 -3.40 -7.38
N ARG A 169 -24.19 -2.35 -7.36
CA ARG A 169 -25.44 -2.30 -8.13
C ARG A 169 -25.16 -2.43 -9.63
N THR A 170 -24.22 -1.65 -10.17
CA THR A 170 -23.88 -1.72 -11.61
C THR A 170 -23.35 -3.09 -12.04
N LEU A 171 -22.60 -3.80 -11.19
CA LEU A 171 -22.13 -5.16 -11.48
C LEU A 171 -23.29 -6.16 -11.52
N ARG A 172 -24.22 -6.07 -10.56
CA ARG A 172 -25.41 -6.93 -10.52
C ARG A 172 -26.32 -6.70 -11.72
N GLU A 173 -26.51 -5.46 -12.13
CA GLU A 173 -27.28 -5.11 -13.34
C GLU A 173 -26.63 -5.69 -14.60
N ARG A 174 -25.31 -5.52 -14.76
CA ARG A 174 -24.55 -6.12 -15.88
C ARG A 174 -24.65 -7.64 -15.90
N ARG A 175 -24.67 -8.30 -14.74
CA ARG A 175 -24.84 -9.76 -14.65
C ARG A 175 -26.23 -10.18 -15.11
N ARG A 176 -27.28 -9.49 -14.64
CA ARG A 176 -28.67 -9.75 -15.04
C ARG A 176 -28.89 -9.58 -16.54
N ALA A 177 -28.33 -8.53 -17.13
CA ALA A 177 -28.43 -8.25 -18.57
C ALA A 177 -27.67 -9.28 -19.45
N LYS A 178 -26.69 -10.00 -18.89
CA LYS A 178 -25.99 -11.10 -19.58
C LYS A 178 -26.68 -12.45 -19.43
N SER A 179 -27.56 -12.61 -18.44
CA SER A 179 -28.31 -13.85 -18.21
C SER A 179 -29.66 -13.89 -18.93
N THR A 180 -30.09 -12.76 -19.51
CA THR A 180 -31.24 -12.63 -20.41
C THR A 180 -30.79 -12.66 -21.85
#